data_AF-A0A958LV01-F1
#
_entry.id   AF-A0A958LV01-F1
#
_cell.length_a   1.000
_cell.length_b   1.000
_cell.length_c   1.000
_cell.angle_alpha   90.00
_cell.angle_beta   90.00
_cell.angle_gamma   90.00
#
_symmetry.space_group_name_H-M   'P 1'
#
loop_
_entity.id
_entity.type
_entity.pdbx_description
1 polymer ?
#
loop_
_entity_poly.entity_id
_entity_poly.type
_entity_poly.pdbx_seq_one_letter_code
_entity_poly.pdbx_strand_id
1 'polypeptide(L)'
;MTLLKLCFIYAYPLDRGRRGLFEEKGLAYPSMEEVSNVLKHWEFLWVKTNNEKNILATLAELTGRVPERNLECFVFGAGLGAMSTPFLLPIWNKAGEQWSDEKFIDLIIHELLHIFLVTNNEQYWESVKEKFSEEEPVCRNHILLYAMLCQIYQKLFNKEPIDFNRDNLPPGYARAIQIVRETGYEELIAEYQKFI
;
A
#
# COMPACT_ATOMS: atom_id res chain seq x y z
N MET A 1 -12.89 18.85 12.54
CA MET A 1 -11.75 17.99 12.15
C MET A 1 -11.35 18.33 10.73
N THR A 2 -10.07 18.59 10.48
CA THR A 2 -9.56 18.75 9.11
C THR A 2 -9.65 17.39 8.41
N LEU A 3 -10.26 17.35 7.23
CA LEU A 3 -10.34 16.11 6.45
C LEU A 3 -8.93 15.74 5.98
N LEU A 4 -8.46 14.55 6.35
CA LEU A 4 -7.18 14.01 5.88
C LEU A 4 -7.19 13.95 4.34
N LYS A 5 -6.16 14.49 3.70
CA LYS A 5 -6.00 14.45 2.24
C LYS A 5 -4.75 13.67 1.86
N LEU A 6 -4.82 13.03 0.70
CA LEU A 6 -3.67 12.46 0.01
C LEU A 6 -3.37 13.33 -1.22
N CYS A 7 -2.15 13.87 -1.28
CA CYS A 7 -1.66 14.67 -2.38
C CYS A 7 -0.67 13.86 -3.22
N PHE A 8 -0.82 13.88 -4.54
CA PHE A 8 0.12 13.25 -5.47
C PHE A 8 1.15 14.28 -5.94
N ILE A 9 2.44 13.94 -5.81
CA ILE A 9 3.55 14.84 -6.09
C ILE A 9 4.49 14.16 -7.08
N TYR A 10 4.86 14.85 -8.16
CA TYR A 10 5.88 14.32 -9.06
C TYR A 10 7.24 14.35 -8.36
N ALA A 11 7.84 13.18 -8.14
CA ALA A 11 9.15 13.01 -7.52
C ALA A 11 10.30 13.34 -8.49
N TYR A 12 10.30 14.52 -9.10
CA TYR A 12 11.20 14.88 -10.20
C TYR A 12 12.70 14.61 -9.93
N PRO A 13 13.28 14.96 -8.77
CA PRO A 13 14.69 14.67 -8.50
C PRO A 13 15.00 13.16 -8.52
N LEU A 14 14.12 12.34 -7.94
CA LEU A 14 14.24 10.89 -7.94
C LEU A 14 14.07 10.35 -9.37
N ASP A 15 13.02 10.78 -10.07
CA ASP A 15 12.71 10.34 -11.43
C ASP A 15 13.85 10.64 -12.42
N ARG A 16 14.46 11.82 -12.32
CA ARG A 16 15.61 12.21 -13.13
C ARG A 16 16.81 11.28 -12.89
N GLY A 17 17.08 10.95 -11.63
CA GLY A 17 18.15 10.01 -11.28
C GLY A 17 17.89 8.61 -11.83
N ARG A 18 16.65 8.11 -11.70
CA ARG A 18 16.24 6.80 -12.26
C ARG A 18 16.36 6.78 -13.78
N ARG A 19 15.94 7.84 -14.47
CA ARG A 19 16.05 7.97 -15.93
C ARG A 19 17.50 7.84 -16.41
N GLY A 20 18.43 8.55 -15.78
CA GLY A 20 19.86 8.46 -16.12
C GLY A 20 20.40 7.03 -15.98
N LEU A 21 20.04 6.33 -14.90
CA LEU A 21 20.46 4.94 -14.69
C LEU A 21 19.92 3.96 -15.74
N PHE A 22 18.74 4.21 -16.30
CA PHE A 22 18.18 3.39 -17.37
C PHE A 22 18.82 3.72 -18.72
N GLU A 23 19.05 5.01 -18.99
CA GLU A 23 19.77 5.48 -20.18
C GLU A 23 21.18 4.90 -20.26
N GLU A 24 21.94 4.94 -19.17
CA GLU A 24 23.28 4.33 -19.07
C GLU A 24 23.28 2.81 -19.37
N LYS A 25 22.16 2.14 -19.11
CA LYS A 25 21.98 0.70 -19.35
C LYS A 25 21.32 0.37 -20.69
N GLY A 26 20.96 1.37 -21.49
CA GLY A 26 20.21 1.18 -22.73
C GLY A 26 18.80 0.59 -22.51
N LEU A 27 18.20 0.83 -21.34
CA LEU A 27 16.88 0.34 -20.98
C LEU A 27 15.81 1.42 -21.21
N ALA A 28 14.59 0.99 -21.58
CA ALA A 28 13.46 1.89 -21.73
C ALA A 28 12.97 2.45 -20.39
N TYR A 29 12.56 3.72 -20.38
CA TYR A 29 12.05 4.43 -19.21
C TYR A 29 10.91 5.37 -19.64
N PRO A 30 9.83 5.55 -18.85
CA PRO A 30 8.69 6.37 -19.26
C PRO A 30 9.10 7.82 -19.47
N SER A 31 8.47 8.51 -20.41
CA SER A 31 8.78 9.94 -20.64
C SER A 31 8.30 10.81 -19.46
N MET A 32 8.83 12.02 -19.30
CA MET A 32 8.32 12.94 -18.27
C MET A 32 6.85 13.31 -18.50
N GLU A 33 6.44 13.40 -19.77
CA GLU A 33 5.06 13.65 -20.17
C GLU A 33 4.15 12.49 -19.75
N GLU A 34 4.59 11.25 -19.96
CA GLU A 34 3.88 10.05 -19.52
C GLU A 34 3.68 10.04 -18.00
N VAL A 35 4.74 10.29 -17.22
CA VAL A 35 4.64 10.39 -15.75
C VAL A 35 3.67 11.49 -15.33
N SER A 36 3.70 12.65 -15.98
CA SER A 36 2.78 13.76 -15.69
C SER A 36 1.32 13.41 -16.01
N ASN A 37 1.07 12.72 -17.12
CA ASN A 37 -0.27 12.33 -17.54
C ASN A 37 -0.85 11.26 -16.60
N VAL A 38 -0.05 10.25 -16.23
CA VAL A 38 -0.46 9.22 -15.27
C VAL A 38 -0.72 9.83 -13.90
N LEU A 39 0.13 10.75 -13.43
CA LEU A 39 -0.08 11.43 -12.15
C LEU A 39 -1.42 12.16 -12.08
N LYS A 40 -1.78 12.93 -13.12
CA LYS A 40 -3.06 13.64 -13.19
C LYS A 40 -4.25 12.67 -13.20
N HIS A 41 -4.14 11.59 -13.97
CA HIS A 41 -5.16 10.55 -14.03
C HIS A 41 -5.36 9.86 -12.67
N TRP A 42 -4.28 9.45 -12.02
CA TRP A 42 -4.29 8.82 -10.71
C TRP A 42 -4.81 9.74 -9.61
N GLU A 43 -4.46 11.03 -9.63
CA GLU A 43 -5.02 12.02 -8.72
C GLU A 43 -6.55 12.12 -8.85
N PHE A 44 -7.04 12.25 -10.09
CA PHE A 44 -8.48 12.27 -10.37
C PHE A 44 -9.16 10.98 -9.92
N LEU A 45 -8.60 9.83 -10.28
CA LEU A 45 -9.13 8.51 -9.96
C LEU A 45 -9.19 8.29 -8.45
N TRP A 46 -8.13 8.67 -7.72
CA TRP A 46 -8.09 8.57 -6.27
C TRP A 46 -9.14 9.46 -5.61
N VAL A 47 -9.22 10.73 -5.99
CA VAL A 47 -10.21 11.67 -5.42
C VAL A 47 -11.63 11.14 -5.63
N LYS A 48 -11.95 10.69 -6.84
CA LYS A 48 -13.24 10.08 -7.16
C LYS A 48 -13.51 8.87 -6.27
N THR A 49 -12.60 7.89 -6.28
CA THR A 49 -12.79 6.61 -5.58
C THR A 49 -12.87 6.80 -4.07
N ASN A 50 -12.00 7.62 -3.49
CA ASN A 50 -12.01 7.90 -2.05
C ASN A 50 -13.28 8.65 -1.61
N ASN A 51 -13.80 9.58 -2.41
CA ASN A 51 -15.05 10.28 -2.08
C ASN A 51 -16.27 9.34 -2.17
N GLU A 52 -16.30 8.43 -3.14
CA GLU A 52 -17.39 7.47 -3.31
C GLU A 52 -17.36 6.37 -2.24
N LYS A 53 -16.17 5.92 -1.83
CA LYS A 53 -15.97 4.75 -0.95
C LYS A 53 -15.56 5.11 0.49
N ASN A 54 -15.22 6.36 0.76
CA ASN A 54 -14.70 6.82 2.07
C ASN A 54 -13.49 5.99 2.56
N ILE A 55 -12.51 5.75 1.68
CA ILE A 55 -11.36 4.87 1.96
C ILE A 55 -10.57 5.36 3.18
N LEU A 56 -10.16 6.64 3.19
CA LEU A 56 -9.36 7.19 4.29
C LEU A 56 -10.11 7.16 5.64
N ALA A 57 -11.43 7.38 5.62
CA ALA A 57 -12.24 7.28 6.83
C ALA A 57 -12.35 5.83 7.33
N THR A 58 -12.47 4.88 6.39
CA THR A 58 -12.52 3.44 6.71
C THR A 58 -11.19 2.96 7.28
N LEU A 59 -10.06 3.41 6.72
CA LEU A 59 -8.73 3.15 7.27
C LEU A 59 -8.62 3.69 8.70
N ALA A 60 -9.05 4.93 8.92
CA ALA A 60 -8.99 5.54 10.24
C ALA A 60 -9.85 4.83 11.29
N GLU A 61 -11.07 4.43 10.92
CA GLU A 61 -11.97 3.64 11.74
C GLU A 61 -11.33 2.28 12.10
N LEU A 62 -10.77 1.59 11.10
CA LEU A 62 -10.25 0.25 11.25
C LEU A 62 -8.97 0.20 12.10
N THR A 63 -8.08 1.18 11.92
CA THR A 63 -6.81 1.25 12.65
C THR A 63 -6.90 2.09 13.93
N GLY A 64 -8.04 2.69 14.23
CA GLY A 64 -8.19 3.62 15.35
C GLY A 64 -7.28 4.86 15.27
N ARG A 65 -6.80 5.22 14.07
CA ARG A 65 -5.74 6.23 13.89
C ARG A 65 -6.00 7.14 12.71
N VAL A 66 -5.74 8.42 12.90
CA VAL A 66 -5.65 9.39 11.80
C VAL A 66 -4.22 9.97 11.77
N PRO A 67 -3.50 9.92 10.65
CA PRO A 67 -2.24 10.63 10.50
C PRO A 67 -2.36 12.12 10.84
N GLU A 68 -1.37 12.67 11.53
CA GLU A 68 -1.38 14.05 12.03
C GLU A 68 -1.36 15.12 10.93
N ARG A 69 -0.89 14.75 9.75
CA ARG A 69 -0.75 15.62 8.58
C ARG A 69 -1.33 14.97 7.35
N ASN A 70 -1.60 15.80 6.34
CA ASN A 70 -1.90 15.30 5.00
C ASN A 70 -0.77 14.39 4.50
N LEU A 71 -1.15 13.40 3.72
CA LEU A 71 -0.25 12.42 3.16
C LEU A 71 0.23 12.90 1.80
N GLU A 72 1.50 12.63 1.50
CA GLU A 72 2.13 12.99 0.24
C GLU A 72 2.63 11.70 -0.42
N CYS A 73 2.04 11.34 -1.56
CA CYS A 73 2.48 10.22 -2.37
C CYS A 73 3.34 10.75 -3.53
N PHE A 74 4.61 10.35 -3.54
CA PHE A 74 5.58 10.77 -4.54
C PHE A 74 5.59 9.78 -5.71
N VAL A 75 5.14 10.23 -6.87
CA VAL A 75 5.02 9.41 -8.08
C VAL A 75 6.23 9.60 -8.98
N PHE A 76 6.76 8.53 -9.55
CA PHE A 76 7.90 8.53 -10.47
C PHE A 76 7.75 7.45 -11.55
N GLY A 77 8.65 7.42 -12.52
CA GLY A 77 8.63 6.51 -13.66
C GLY A 77 8.72 5.03 -13.29
N ALA A 78 9.93 4.55 -13.00
CA ALA A 78 10.19 3.12 -12.86
C ALA A 78 11.41 2.75 -12.00
N GLY A 79 11.51 1.46 -11.72
CA GLY A 79 12.73 0.80 -11.26
C GLY A 79 12.92 0.73 -9.74
N LEU A 80 12.01 1.29 -8.96
CA LEU A 80 11.81 0.94 -7.54
C LEU A 80 10.38 0.41 -7.39
N GLY A 81 10.12 -0.35 -6.33
CA GLY A 81 8.76 -0.75 -5.97
C GLY A 81 7.98 0.37 -5.29
N ALA A 82 6.68 0.15 -5.10
CA ALA A 82 5.88 0.93 -4.16
C ALA A 82 6.49 0.81 -2.75
N MET A 83 6.44 1.90 -1.98
CA MET A 83 6.93 1.95 -0.59
C MET A 83 6.07 2.93 0.21
N SER A 84 5.91 2.67 1.50
CA SER A 84 5.12 3.49 2.43
C SER A 84 5.96 4.54 3.16
N THR A 85 7.27 4.27 3.36
CA THR A 85 8.20 5.17 4.05
C THR A 85 9.54 5.25 3.30
N PRO A 86 9.78 6.30 2.49
CA PRO A 86 8.82 7.35 2.10
C PRO A 86 7.66 6.80 1.23
N PHE A 87 6.52 7.50 1.18
CA PHE A 87 5.36 7.06 0.39
C PHE A 87 5.61 7.33 -1.10
N LEU A 88 6.02 6.30 -1.83
CA LEU A 88 6.43 6.36 -3.23
C LEU A 88 5.62 5.39 -4.10
N LEU A 89 5.32 5.79 -5.34
CA LEU A 89 4.74 4.90 -6.35
C LEU A 89 5.42 5.04 -7.73
N PRO A 90 5.91 3.94 -8.32
CA PRO A 90 6.30 3.92 -9.73
C PRO A 90 5.06 3.84 -10.62
N ILE A 91 5.06 4.48 -11.80
CA ILE A 91 3.99 4.30 -12.80
C ILE A 91 4.13 2.97 -13.55
N TRP A 92 5.36 2.45 -13.69
CA TRP A 92 5.63 1.15 -14.31
C TRP A 92 5.94 0.06 -13.29
N ASN A 93 5.51 -1.16 -13.61
CA ASN A 93 5.85 -2.37 -12.89
C ASN A 93 7.28 -2.84 -13.23
N LYS A 94 7.73 -3.96 -12.63
CA LYS A 94 9.06 -4.55 -12.90
C LYS A 94 9.21 -5.08 -14.33
N ALA A 95 8.11 -5.34 -15.04
CA ALA A 95 8.10 -5.75 -16.44
C ALA A 95 8.14 -4.56 -17.41
N GLY A 96 8.13 -3.31 -16.90
CA GLY A 96 8.15 -2.10 -17.74
C GLY A 96 6.77 -1.70 -18.26
N GLU A 97 5.70 -2.17 -17.63
CA GLU A 97 4.33 -1.88 -18.05
C GLU A 97 3.66 -0.92 -17.06
N GLN A 98 2.83 0.00 -17.57
CA GLN A 98 2.05 0.88 -16.70
C GLN A 98 1.05 0.08 -15.86
N TRP A 99 0.92 0.42 -14.57
CA TRP A 99 -0.12 -0.18 -13.74
C TRP A 99 -1.53 0.18 -14.23
N SER A 100 -2.43 -0.79 -14.21
CA SER A 100 -3.87 -0.57 -14.39
C SER A 100 -4.45 0.26 -13.23
N ASP A 101 -5.58 0.93 -13.46
CA ASP A 101 -6.34 1.67 -12.45
C ASP A 101 -6.66 0.84 -11.21
N GLU A 102 -7.06 -0.42 -11.39
CA GLU A 102 -7.38 -1.32 -10.29
C GLU A 102 -6.13 -1.60 -9.42
N LYS A 103 -5.00 -1.90 -10.07
CA LYS A 103 -3.74 -2.13 -9.37
C LYS A 103 -3.20 -0.86 -8.70
N PHE A 104 -3.41 0.31 -9.28
CA PHE A 104 -3.09 1.58 -8.65
C PHE A 104 -3.86 1.77 -7.34
N ILE A 105 -5.19 1.59 -7.35
CA ILE A 105 -6.01 1.70 -6.14
C ILE A 105 -5.57 0.69 -5.09
N ASP A 106 -5.27 -0.55 -5.51
CA ASP A 106 -4.76 -1.59 -4.62
C ASP A 106 -3.44 -1.23 -3.95
N LEU A 107 -2.46 -0.77 -4.73
CA LEU A 107 -1.17 -0.33 -4.21
C LEU A 107 -1.32 0.85 -3.26
N ILE A 108 -2.15 1.84 -3.59
CA ILE A 108 -2.38 2.97 -2.69
C ILE A 108 -2.97 2.51 -1.35
N ILE A 109 -3.98 1.65 -1.36
CA ILE A 109 -4.59 1.17 -0.11
C ILE A 109 -3.57 0.37 0.70
N HIS A 110 -2.78 -0.50 0.05
CA HIS A 110 -1.71 -1.27 0.69
C HIS A 110 -0.69 -0.36 1.38
N GLU A 111 -0.13 0.62 0.67
CA GLU A 111 0.88 1.51 1.21
C GLU A 111 0.31 2.48 2.25
N LEU A 112 -0.93 2.96 2.08
CA LEU A 112 -1.62 3.73 3.10
C LEU A 112 -1.79 2.93 4.39
N LEU A 113 -2.16 1.66 4.28
CA LEU A 113 -2.36 0.83 5.47
C LEU A 113 -1.05 0.65 6.26
N HIS A 114 0.09 0.49 5.59
CA HIS A 114 1.39 0.58 6.25
C HIS A 114 1.55 1.89 7.01
N ILE A 115 1.23 3.03 6.40
CA ILE A 115 1.34 4.36 7.04
C ILE A 115 0.41 4.49 8.26
N PHE A 116 -0.81 3.96 8.18
CA PHE A 116 -1.77 3.99 9.28
C PHE A 116 -1.38 3.03 10.42
N LEU A 117 -0.59 1.98 10.14
CA LEU A 117 -0.08 1.04 11.13
C LEU A 117 1.30 1.42 11.70
N VAL A 118 2.00 2.39 11.09
CA VAL A 118 3.28 2.91 11.58
C VAL A 118 3.02 3.74 12.86
N THR A 119 3.23 3.10 14.02
CA THR A 119 3.26 3.60 15.41
C THR A 119 1.96 3.49 16.24
N ASN A 120 2.14 3.38 17.58
CA ASN A 120 1.17 3.29 18.69
C ASN A 120 0.66 1.91 19.14
N ASN A 121 1.35 0.83 18.82
CA ASN A 121 0.97 -0.49 19.29
C ASN A 121 2.19 -1.41 19.51
N GLU A 122 3.24 -0.92 20.18
CA GLU A 122 4.42 -1.74 20.51
C GLU A 122 4.03 -3.05 21.19
N GLN A 123 3.06 -3.00 22.11
CA GLN A 123 2.54 -4.19 22.78
C GLN A 123 1.90 -5.20 21.81
N TYR A 124 1.18 -4.73 20.79
CA TYR A 124 0.66 -5.60 19.74
C TYR A 124 1.79 -6.19 18.91
N TRP A 125 2.77 -5.39 18.51
CA TRP A 125 3.87 -5.90 17.70
C TRP A 125 4.75 -6.88 18.47
N GLU A 126 4.93 -6.70 19.79
CA GLU A 126 5.57 -7.69 20.64
C GLU A 126 4.73 -8.98 20.72
N SER A 127 3.40 -8.89 20.86
CA SER A 127 2.54 -10.08 20.86
C SER A 127 2.56 -10.82 19.52
N VAL A 128 2.62 -10.11 18.39
CA VAL A 128 2.81 -10.69 17.06
C VAL A 128 4.18 -11.36 16.95
N LYS A 129 5.25 -10.74 17.46
CA LYS A 129 6.60 -11.35 17.46
C LYS A 129 6.65 -12.62 18.29
N GLU A 130 5.94 -12.68 19.40
CA GLU A 130 5.84 -13.87 20.25
C GLU A 130 4.98 -14.96 19.60
N LYS A 131 3.76 -14.62 19.16
CA LYS A 131 2.80 -15.56 18.54
C LYS A 131 3.33 -16.17 17.24
N PHE A 132 4.07 -15.40 16.46
CA PHE A 132 4.62 -15.80 15.16
C PHE A 132 6.15 -15.76 15.15
N SER A 133 6.80 -16.26 16.22
CA SER A 133 8.26 -16.20 16.41
C SER A 133 9.07 -16.84 15.29
N GLU A 134 8.53 -17.89 14.67
CA GLU A 134 9.17 -18.64 13.59
C GLU A 134 9.05 -17.96 12.21
N GLU A 135 8.20 -16.93 12.11
CA GLU A 135 7.92 -16.24 10.87
C GLU A 135 8.92 -15.09 10.63
N GLU A 136 9.35 -14.92 9.39
CA GLU A 136 10.27 -13.84 9.04
C GLU A 136 9.65 -12.45 9.28
N PRO A 137 10.46 -11.39 9.51
CA PRO A 137 9.93 -10.05 9.78
C PRO A 137 8.96 -9.55 8.70
N VAL A 138 9.21 -9.86 7.43
CA VAL A 138 8.31 -9.48 6.32
C VAL A 138 6.94 -10.14 6.49
N CYS A 139 6.88 -11.43 6.79
CA CYS A 139 5.63 -12.13 7.06
C CYS A 139 4.87 -11.47 8.21
N ARG A 140 5.52 -11.32 9.38
CA ARG A 140 4.92 -10.74 10.58
C ARG A 140 4.33 -9.34 10.35
N ASN A 141 5.06 -8.49 9.64
CA ASN A 141 4.61 -7.13 9.33
C ASN A 141 3.40 -7.12 8.39
N HIS A 142 3.19 -8.17 7.59
CA HIS A 142 2.11 -8.23 6.61
C HIS A 142 0.90 -9.05 7.07
N ILE A 143 0.95 -9.78 8.20
CA ILE A 143 -0.21 -10.54 8.71
C ILE A 143 -1.38 -9.60 8.99
N LEU A 144 -1.20 -8.61 9.88
CA LEU A 144 -2.27 -7.66 10.21
C LEU A 144 -2.68 -6.83 8.98
N LEU A 145 -1.70 -6.43 8.17
CA LEU A 145 -1.95 -5.66 6.96
C LEU A 145 -2.89 -6.42 6.02
N TYR A 146 -2.60 -7.69 5.73
CA TYR A 146 -3.46 -8.48 4.85
C TYR A 146 -4.82 -8.80 5.46
N ALA A 147 -4.90 -8.98 6.79
CA ALA A 147 -6.18 -9.10 7.47
C ALA A 147 -7.04 -7.83 7.24
N MET A 148 -6.48 -6.66 7.51
CA MET A 148 -7.16 -5.38 7.31
C MET A 148 -7.49 -5.11 5.83
N LEU A 149 -6.61 -5.47 4.90
CA LEU A 149 -6.91 -5.41 3.47
C LEU A 149 -8.14 -6.25 3.13
N CYS A 150 -8.28 -7.47 3.65
CA CYS A 150 -9.48 -8.29 3.43
C CYS A 150 -10.73 -7.55 3.88
N GLN A 151 -10.73 -7.01 5.10
CA GLN A 151 -11.89 -6.29 5.61
C GLN A 151 -12.23 -5.05 4.77
N ILE A 152 -11.22 -4.25 4.38
CA ILE A 152 -11.42 -3.06 3.54
C ILE A 152 -12.00 -3.45 2.19
N TYR A 153 -11.44 -4.46 1.55
CA TYR A 153 -11.87 -4.89 0.22
C TYR A 153 -13.26 -5.50 0.23
N GLN A 154 -13.57 -6.31 1.23
CA GLN A 154 -14.91 -6.87 1.41
C GLN A 154 -15.93 -5.75 1.70
N LYS A 155 -15.62 -4.81 2.60
CA LYS A 155 -16.51 -3.69 2.99
C LYS A 155 -16.76 -2.70 1.86
N LEU A 156 -15.72 -2.31 1.12
CA LEU A 156 -15.78 -1.21 0.16
C LEU A 156 -16.01 -1.67 -1.29
N PHE A 157 -15.53 -2.85 -1.65
CA PHE A 157 -15.51 -3.34 -3.03
C PHE A 157 -16.20 -4.68 -3.21
N ASN A 158 -16.63 -5.35 -2.13
CA ASN A 158 -17.25 -6.68 -2.15
C ASN A 158 -16.45 -7.70 -2.97
N LYS A 159 -15.12 -7.71 -2.77
CA LYS A 159 -14.17 -8.60 -3.44
C LYS A 159 -12.97 -8.86 -2.53
N GLU A 160 -12.12 -9.80 -2.93
CA GLU A 160 -10.82 -10.02 -2.27
C GLU A 160 -9.75 -9.01 -2.77
N PRO A 161 -8.69 -8.76 -1.97
CA PRO A 161 -7.52 -8.02 -2.43
C PRO A 161 -6.82 -8.73 -3.61
N ILE A 162 -6.22 -7.98 -4.53
CA ILE A 162 -5.61 -8.55 -5.76
C ILE A 162 -4.54 -9.60 -5.43
N ASP A 163 -3.75 -9.35 -4.40
CA ASP A 163 -2.64 -10.23 -4.03
C ASP A 163 -3.10 -11.64 -3.57
N PHE A 164 -4.33 -11.81 -3.10
CA PHE A 164 -4.84 -13.12 -2.65
C PHE A 164 -4.93 -14.15 -3.78
N ASN A 165 -4.95 -13.69 -5.03
CA ASN A 165 -5.08 -14.53 -6.22
C ASN A 165 -3.80 -14.60 -7.06
N ARG A 166 -2.64 -14.22 -6.50
CA ARG A 166 -1.35 -14.22 -7.21
C ARG A 166 -0.49 -15.42 -6.87
N ASP A 167 -0.09 -16.17 -7.90
CA ASP A 167 0.71 -17.40 -7.75
C ASP A 167 2.22 -17.17 -7.51
N ASN A 168 2.70 -15.93 -7.57
CA ASN A 168 4.15 -15.61 -7.53
C ASN A 168 4.48 -14.45 -6.57
N LEU A 169 3.89 -14.47 -5.38
CA LEU A 169 4.27 -13.53 -4.33
C LEU A 169 5.61 -13.92 -3.68
N PRO A 170 6.40 -12.96 -3.19
CA PRO A 170 7.57 -13.29 -2.40
C PRO A 170 7.16 -14.10 -1.14
N PRO A 171 8.00 -15.03 -0.65
CA PRO A 171 7.62 -16.01 0.36
C PRO A 171 6.92 -15.43 1.60
N GLY A 172 7.44 -14.36 2.20
CA GLY A 172 6.82 -13.72 3.37
C GLY A 172 5.41 -13.18 3.13
N TYR A 173 5.13 -12.64 1.94
CA TYR A 173 3.80 -12.14 1.60
C TYR A 173 2.82 -13.31 1.41
N ALA A 174 3.23 -14.34 0.68
CA ALA A 174 2.43 -15.55 0.49
C ALA A 174 2.11 -16.22 1.83
N ARG A 175 3.11 -16.31 2.72
CA ARG A 175 2.95 -16.87 4.06
C ARG A 175 2.02 -16.05 4.94
N ALA A 176 2.12 -14.72 4.91
CA ALA A 176 1.20 -13.84 5.64
C ALA A 176 -0.26 -14.03 5.17
N ILE A 177 -0.50 -14.10 3.85
CA ILE A 177 -1.84 -14.38 3.29
C ILE A 177 -2.36 -15.75 3.75
N GLN A 178 -1.49 -16.77 3.76
CA GLN A 178 -1.86 -18.10 4.24
C GLN A 178 -2.31 -18.07 5.71
N ILE A 179 -1.53 -17.40 6.58
CA ILE A 179 -1.89 -17.25 8.00
C ILE A 179 -3.24 -16.55 8.15
N VAL A 180 -3.49 -15.49 7.38
CA VAL A 180 -4.78 -14.77 7.38
C VAL A 180 -5.93 -15.68 6.95
N ARG A 181 -5.73 -16.55 5.95
CA ARG A 181 -6.74 -17.54 5.52
C ARG A 181 -7.00 -18.61 6.58
N GLU A 182 -5.95 -19.09 7.24
CA GLU A 182 -6.04 -20.14 8.27
C GLU A 182 -6.68 -19.63 9.56
N THR A 183 -6.36 -18.40 9.96
CA THR A 183 -6.82 -17.79 11.22
C THR A 183 -8.17 -17.08 11.05
N GLY A 184 -8.42 -16.51 9.87
CA GLY A 184 -9.53 -15.57 9.63
C GLY A 184 -9.11 -14.13 9.90
N TYR A 185 -9.43 -13.22 8.98
CA TYR A 185 -9.02 -11.82 9.11
C TYR A 185 -9.74 -11.10 10.26
N GLU A 186 -10.97 -11.51 10.58
CA GLU A 186 -11.76 -10.97 11.67
C GLU A 186 -11.09 -11.21 13.04
N GLU A 187 -10.54 -12.41 13.25
CA GLU A 187 -9.85 -12.76 14.50
C GLU A 187 -8.59 -11.90 14.68
N LEU A 188 -7.75 -11.82 13.65
CA LEU A 188 -6.51 -11.03 13.68
C LEU A 188 -6.77 -9.54 13.93
N ILE A 189 -7.85 -9.00 13.36
CA ILE A 189 -8.26 -7.61 13.58
C ILE A 189 -8.82 -7.42 14.98
N ALA A 190 -9.66 -8.35 15.47
CA ALA A 190 -10.17 -8.29 16.84
C ALA A 190 -9.04 -8.40 17.89
N GLU A 191 -7.98 -9.15 17.60
CA GLU A 191 -6.77 -9.18 18.42
C GLU A 191 -6.09 -7.81 18.45
N TYR A 192 -5.86 -7.19 17.30
CA TYR A 192 -5.29 -5.85 17.20
C TYR A 192 -6.11 -4.80 17.95
N GLN A 193 -7.44 -4.86 17.82
CA GLN A 193 -8.35 -3.90 18.45
C GLN A 193 -8.34 -3.94 19.99
N LYS A 194 -7.76 -4.97 20.61
CA LYS A 194 -7.55 -5.00 22.07
C LYS A 194 -6.43 -4.05 22.55
N PHE A 195 -5.63 -3.53 21.62
CA PHE A 195 -4.45 -2.70 21.91
C PHE A 195 -4.61 -1.23 21.48
N ILE A 196 -5.80 -0.84 20.98
CA ILE A 196 -6.10 0.53 20.54
C ILE A 196 -7.08 1.25 21.48
#